data_AF-A0AAU9URN3-F1
#
_entry.id   AF-A0AAU9URN3-F1
#
_cell.length_a   1.000
_cell.length_b   1.000
_cell.length_c   1.000
_cell.angle_alpha   90.00
_cell.angle_beta   90.00
_cell.angle_gamma   90.00
#
_symmetry.space_group_name_H-M   'P 1'
#
loop_
_entity.id
_entity.type
_entity.pdbx_description
1 polymer ?
#
loop_
_entity_poly.entity_id
_entity_poly.type
_entity_poly.pdbx_seq_one_letter_code
_entity_poly.pdbx_strand_id
1 'polypeptide(L)'
;MLRSVVHVSTAYAHATRSRFGKEVKEDFCKSPISPETLIEMAESMDDETLTAMITPLMKDWANTYTFTKAVAEELVRVQGGELPLCIVRPAIVISAYREPCPGWVDVKNAYGPSGIILGVTLGAAHTILARNDINLDFIPVDIVNNVIIVAAYETRNKYIAGKQMITIYTVTKSRTPFNFGVFCDTLDKEARNVVTCKAFWYCFGIATPNRLIYQLLTWILHYIPAIIVDGCCTLFGQKPRFFKLYRKVYSISSVFEYFTNNDWIFQDANTLSMYNNLSQTDKLIYNCDLATVDGRELTYIWTYGVGRFIVKDDYSQRKYAIRKQNILKIAHFVVFPLYLYALFKIALILFMFFSTIFFIIKSYFV
;
A
#
# COMPACT_ATOMS: atom_id res chain seq x y z
N MET A 1 38.83 -2.18 6.25
CA MET A 1 38.16 -0.90 6.55
C MET A 1 36.80 -0.86 5.87
N LEU A 2 35.79 -0.31 6.54
CA LEU A 2 34.43 -0.15 6.01
C LEU A 2 34.44 0.79 4.80
N ARG A 3 33.83 0.38 3.67
CA ARG A 3 33.86 1.15 2.41
C ARG A 3 32.70 2.13 2.26
N SER A 4 31.50 1.71 2.65
CA SER A 4 30.30 2.54 2.66
C SER A 4 29.23 1.86 3.53
N VAL A 5 28.35 2.67 4.13
CA VAL A 5 27.12 2.25 4.80
C VAL A 5 25.94 2.93 4.11
N VAL A 6 24.93 2.15 3.76
CA VAL A 6 23.67 2.69 3.23
C VAL A 6 22.57 2.36 4.22
N HIS A 7 22.01 3.38 4.86
CA HIS A 7 20.82 3.23 5.68
C HIS A 7 19.57 3.33 4.79
N VAL A 8 18.80 2.25 4.70
CA VAL A 8 17.55 2.25 3.93
C VAL A 8 16.39 2.67 4.84
N SER A 9 15.84 3.84 4.58
CA SER A 9 14.69 4.43 5.27
C SER A 9 13.43 4.30 4.40
N THR A 10 12.58 5.34 4.37
CA THR A 10 11.44 5.48 3.46
C THR A 10 11.17 6.95 3.18
N ALA A 11 10.68 7.28 1.98
CA ALA A 11 10.23 8.63 1.63
C ALA A 11 9.17 9.14 2.62
N TYR A 12 8.38 8.23 3.20
CA TYR A 12 7.32 8.56 4.14
C TYR A 12 7.78 8.79 5.59
N ALA A 13 9.07 8.72 5.88
CA ALA A 13 9.59 8.95 7.23
C ALA A 13 9.23 10.36 7.73
N HIS A 14 9.24 11.34 6.83
CA HIS A 14 8.89 12.73 7.13
C HIS A 14 7.71 13.25 6.30
N ALA A 15 6.93 12.35 5.70
CA ALA A 15 5.67 12.66 5.03
C ALA A 15 4.54 12.67 6.06
N THR A 16 4.58 13.64 6.97
CA THR A 16 3.67 13.71 8.11
C THR A 16 2.38 14.47 7.79
N ARG A 17 1.37 14.40 8.68
CA ARG A 17 0.07 15.08 8.50
C ARG A 17 0.23 16.59 8.37
N SER A 18 1.12 17.18 9.16
CA SER A 18 1.45 18.61 9.11
C SER A 18 2.09 19.07 7.78
N ARG A 19 2.52 18.11 6.94
CA ARG A 19 3.15 18.31 5.63
C ARG A 19 2.31 17.86 4.44
N PHE A 20 1.02 17.54 4.63
CA PHE A 20 0.14 17.30 3.48
C PHE A 20 0.18 18.46 2.49
N GLY A 21 0.37 18.13 1.20
CA GLY A 21 0.50 19.09 0.10
C GLY A 21 1.76 19.96 0.14
N LYS A 22 2.73 19.67 1.03
CA LYS A 22 3.98 20.42 1.17
C LYS A 22 5.17 19.60 0.71
N GLU A 23 6.29 20.31 0.55
CA GLU A 23 7.56 19.71 0.19
C GLU A 23 8.11 18.78 1.28
N VAL A 24 8.64 17.64 0.86
CA VAL A 24 9.47 16.75 1.66
C VAL A 24 10.87 16.74 1.05
N LYS A 25 11.79 17.45 1.72
CA LYS A 25 13.16 17.67 1.25
C LYS A 25 14.07 16.48 1.55
N GLU A 26 15.15 16.36 0.79
CA GLU A 26 16.27 15.44 1.02
C GLU A 26 17.20 15.93 2.14
N ASP A 27 16.61 16.27 3.29
CA ASP A 27 17.33 16.76 4.46
C ASP A 27 16.84 16.05 5.73
N PHE A 28 17.64 16.15 6.79
CA PHE A 28 17.25 15.69 8.10
C PHE A 28 16.13 16.57 8.68
N CYS A 29 15.19 15.92 9.34
CA CYS A 29 14.13 16.59 10.06
C CYS A 29 14.27 16.24 11.54
N LYS A 30 13.96 17.21 12.40
CA LYS A 30 14.03 17.01 13.85
C LYS A 30 13.06 15.89 14.26
N SER A 31 13.61 14.86 14.91
CA SER A 31 12.81 13.80 15.52
C SER A 31 11.99 14.34 16.69
N PRO A 32 10.74 13.86 16.91
CA PRO A 32 9.92 14.27 18.06
C PRO A 32 10.47 13.78 19.40
N ILE A 33 11.35 12.78 19.38
CA ILE A 33 12.03 12.19 20.54
C ILE A 33 13.47 11.82 20.16
N SER A 34 14.42 11.95 21.07
CA SER A 34 15.79 11.46 20.84
C SER A 34 15.78 9.93 20.70
N PRO A 35 16.61 9.37 19.80
CA PRO A 35 16.75 7.93 19.65
C PRO A 35 17.10 7.22 20.95
N GLU A 36 18.00 7.79 21.74
CA GLU A 36 18.46 7.23 23.01
C GLU A 36 17.30 7.09 24.01
N THR A 37 16.46 8.12 24.12
CA THR A 37 15.29 8.09 25.00
C THR A 37 14.26 7.09 24.50
N LEU A 38 14.04 6.97 23.18
CA LEU A 38 13.12 5.96 22.65
C LEU A 38 13.62 4.54 22.95
N ILE A 39 14.93 4.28 22.82
CA ILE A 39 15.55 2.99 23.16
C ILE A 39 15.39 2.71 24.65
N GLU A 40 15.73 3.66 25.52
CA GLU A 40 15.59 3.51 26.97
C GLU A 40 14.13 3.23 27.37
N MET A 41 13.16 3.95 26.80
CA MET A 41 11.74 3.68 27.02
C MET A 41 11.36 2.27 26.59
N ALA A 42 11.82 1.83 25.41
CA ALA A 42 11.50 0.51 24.89
C ALA A 42 12.14 -0.64 25.69
N GLU A 43 13.28 -0.40 26.34
CA GLU A 43 13.99 -1.40 27.16
C GLU A 43 13.51 -1.43 28.62
N SER A 44 12.98 -0.31 29.14
CA SER A 44 12.64 -0.15 30.55
C SER A 44 11.14 -0.21 30.88
N MET A 45 10.27 0.06 29.91
CA MET A 45 8.82 0.12 30.13
C MET A 45 8.12 -1.17 29.65
N ASP A 46 6.98 -1.48 30.25
CA ASP A 46 6.07 -2.49 29.71
C ASP A 46 5.35 -1.97 28.44
N ASP A 47 4.82 -2.89 27.64
CA ASP A 47 4.19 -2.60 26.35
C ASP A 47 3.01 -1.61 26.46
N GLU A 48 2.21 -1.67 27.53
CA GLU A 48 1.05 -0.80 27.72
C GLU A 48 1.49 0.63 28.01
N THR A 49 2.44 0.78 28.94
CA THR A 49 3.04 2.08 29.29
C THR A 49 3.77 2.70 28.08
N LEU A 50 4.59 1.93 27.37
CA LEU A 50 5.30 2.38 26.17
C LEU A 50 4.31 2.87 25.11
N THR A 51 3.26 2.08 24.85
CA THR A 51 2.22 2.46 23.87
C THR A 51 1.53 3.75 24.27
N ALA A 52 1.19 3.92 25.55
CA ALA A 52 0.55 5.14 26.06
C ALA A 52 1.43 6.38 25.87
N MET A 53 2.75 6.27 26.10
CA MET A 53 3.69 7.40 25.96
C MET A 53 4.02 7.73 24.51
N ILE A 54 4.15 6.73 23.63
CA ILE A 54 4.53 6.92 22.22
C ILE A 54 3.36 7.38 21.36
N THR A 55 2.12 6.99 21.68
CA THR A 55 0.93 7.32 20.88
C THR A 55 0.78 8.83 20.61
N PRO A 56 0.91 9.74 21.60
CA PRO A 56 0.86 11.19 21.36
C PRO A 56 2.00 11.71 20.47
N LEU A 57 3.20 11.12 20.55
CA LEU A 57 4.37 11.52 19.76
C LEU A 57 4.22 11.11 18.28
N MET A 58 3.54 9.99 18.05
CA MET A 58 3.26 9.47 16.71
C MET A 58 2.11 10.17 15.98
N LYS A 59 1.40 11.12 16.61
CA LYS A 59 0.18 11.72 16.06
C LYS A 59 0.33 12.37 14.68
N ASP A 60 1.54 12.74 14.28
CA ASP A 60 1.81 13.34 12.96
C ASP A 60 2.15 12.28 11.90
N TRP A 61 2.52 11.06 12.32
CA TRP A 61 2.91 9.95 11.45
C TRP A 61 1.75 9.04 11.09
N ALA A 62 1.87 8.35 9.95
CA ALA A 62 0.88 7.41 9.45
C ALA A 62 0.73 6.20 10.38
N ASN A 63 1.86 5.64 10.80
CA ASN A 63 1.96 4.39 11.55
C ASN A 63 3.34 4.27 12.24
N THR A 64 3.50 3.22 13.06
CA THR A 64 4.74 2.92 13.81
C THR A 64 5.94 2.77 12.88
N TYR A 65 5.76 2.19 11.69
CA TYR A 65 6.83 2.03 10.70
C TYR A 65 7.40 3.37 10.24
N THR A 66 6.56 4.32 9.81
CA THR A 66 7.03 5.65 9.36
C THR A 66 7.68 6.44 10.50
N PHE A 67 7.13 6.35 11.71
CA PHE A 67 7.69 6.99 12.90
C PHE A 67 9.07 6.43 13.26
N THR A 68 9.20 5.11 13.36
CA THR A 68 10.49 4.47 13.70
C THR A 68 11.55 4.72 12.64
N LYS A 69 11.20 4.83 11.35
CA LYS A 69 12.12 5.28 10.30
C LYS A 69 12.59 6.72 10.51
N ALA A 70 11.72 7.63 10.92
CA ALA A 70 12.10 9.01 11.23
C ALA A 70 13.10 9.09 12.39
N VAL A 71 12.86 8.32 13.47
CA VAL A 71 13.76 8.28 14.64
C VAL A 71 15.09 7.58 14.28
N ALA A 72 15.05 6.53 13.45
CA ALA A 72 16.26 5.85 12.98
C ALA A 72 17.15 6.75 12.11
N GLU A 73 16.57 7.63 11.28
CA GLU A 73 17.36 8.62 10.55
C GLU A 73 18.03 9.62 11.49
N GLU A 74 17.37 10.02 12.58
CA GLU A 74 17.98 10.87 13.61
C GLU A 74 19.14 10.14 14.30
N LEU A 75 18.98 8.85 14.61
CA LEU A 75 20.07 8.03 15.16
C LEU A 75 21.28 8.00 14.22
N VAL A 76 21.01 7.78 12.93
CA VAL A 76 22.04 7.80 11.89
C VAL A 76 22.70 9.17 11.78
N ARG A 77 21.96 10.25 11.96
CA ARG A 77 22.49 11.63 11.95
C ARG A 77 23.44 11.88 13.12
N VAL A 78 23.06 11.46 14.33
CA VAL A 78 23.81 11.78 15.57
C VAL A 78 24.94 10.80 15.84
N GLN A 79 24.80 9.53 15.48
CA GLN A 79 25.80 8.48 15.69
C GLN A 79 26.61 8.15 14.43
N GLY A 80 26.28 8.74 13.27
CA GLY A 80 26.95 8.45 12.00
C GLY A 80 28.43 8.81 11.97
N GLY A 81 28.86 9.77 12.80
CA GLY A 81 30.26 10.14 13.01
C GLY A 81 31.02 10.34 11.70
N GLU A 82 32.22 9.77 11.63
CA GLU A 82 33.08 9.79 10.43
C GLU A 82 32.86 8.56 9.52
N LEU A 83 31.69 7.91 9.56
CA LEU A 83 31.42 6.76 8.69
C LEU A 83 31.10 7.24 7.25
N PRO A 84 31.54 6.49 6.21
CA PRO A 84 31.13 6.74 4.82
C PRO A 84 29.66 6.36 4.63
N LEU A 85 28.74 7.18 5.11
CA LEU A 85 27.32 6.84 5.27
C LEU A 85 26.39 7.73 4.42
N CYS A 86 25.35 7.10 3.85
CA CYS A 86 24.21 7.79 3.22
C CYS A 86 22.88 7.17 3.64
N ILE A 87 21.79 7.89 3.33
CA ILE A 87 20.42 7.42 3.53
C ILE A 87 19.72 7.30 2.17
N VAL A 88 19.04 6.18 1.93
CA VAL A 88 18.14 6.01 0.78
C VAL A 88 16.71 5.95 1.27
N ARG A 89 15.84 6.81 0.74
CA ARG A 89 14.41 6.96 1.10
C ARG A 89 13.50 6.47 -0.04
N PRO A 90 13.26 5.16 -0.18
CA PRO A 90 12.29 4.65 -1.13
C PRO A 90 10.85 4.97 -0.70
N ALA A 91 10.00 5.32 -1.67
CA ALA A 91 8.55 5.31 -1.50
C ALA A 91 7.99 3.87 -1.44
N ILE A 92 6.76 3.64 -1.92
CA ILE A 92 6.10 2.33 -1.80
C ILE A 92 6.71 1.36 -2.81
N VAL A 93 7.59 0.48 -2.33
CA VAL A 93 8.25 -0.53 -3.16
C VAL A 93 7.27 -1.62 -3.56
N ILE A 94 7.21 -1.92 -4.86
CA ILE A 94 6.39 -2.99 -5.45
C ILE A 94 7.25 -3.95 -6.28
N SER A 95 6.64 -4.72 -7.18
CA SER A 95 7.35 -5.71 -7.99
C SER A 95 8.47 -5.09 -8.85
N ALA A 96 9.43 -5.92 -9.24
CA ALA A 96 10.44 -5.57 -10.22
C ALA A 96 9.82 -5.15 -11.55
N TYR A 97 10.39 -4.12 -12.17
CA TYR A 97 10.00 -3.69 -13.51
C TYR A 97 10.75 -4.49 -14.57
N ARG A 98 12.05 -4.77 -14.35
CA ARG A 98 12.91 -5.52 -15.27
C ARG A 98 13.64 -6.68 -14.61
N GLU A 99 14.33 -6.47 -13.49
CA GLU A 99 15.26 -7.45 -12.91
C GLU A 99 14.83 -7.94 -11.51
N PRO A 100 15.02 -9.22 -11.15
CA PRO A 100 15.63 -10.31 -11.93
C PRO A 100 14.72 -10.82 -13.05
N CYS A 101 13.43 -10.49 -13.01
CA CYS A 101 12.51 -10.61 -14.13
C CYS A 101 11.30 -9.69 -13.91
N PRO A 102 10.59 -9.26 -14.98
CA PRO A 102 9.42 -8.42 -14.84
C PRO A 102 8.34 -9.05 -13.95
N GLY A 103 7.88 -8.28 -12.96
CA GLY A 103 6.82 -8.68 -12.04
C GLY A 103 7.31 -9.51 -10.86
N TRP A 104 8.62 -9.74 -10.72
CA TRP A 104 9.15 -10.42 -9.54
C TRP A 104 8.73 -9.70 -8.27
N VAL A 105 8.13 -10.44 -7.33
CA VAL A 105 7.66 -9.93 -6.04
C VAL A 105 7.76 -11.02 -4.99
N ASP A 106 8.29 -10.68 -3.82
CA ASP A 106 8.37 -11.62 -2.69
C ASP A 106 6.96 -11.88 -2.10
N VAL A 107 6.68 -13.12 -1.72
CA VAL A 107 5.37 -13.55 -1.20
C VAL A 107 4.94 -12.78 0.06
N LYS A 108 5.89 -12.27 0.87
CA LYS A 108 5.61 -11.46 2.06
C LYS A 108 4.96 -10.12 1.70
N ASN A 109 5.14 -9.62 0.47
CA ASN A 109 4.45 -8.42 -0.01
C ASN A 109 2.94 -8.61 -0.16
N ALA A 110 2.41 -9.84 -0.06
CA ALA A 110 0.97 -10.10 0.01
C ALA A 110 0.27 -9.44 1.20
N TYR A 111 1.03 -9.02 2.23
CA TYR A 111 0.51 -8.26 3.37
C TYR A 111 0.65 -6.73 3.20
N GLY A 112 1.29 -6.28 2.11
CA GLY A 112 1.47 -4.88 1.76
C GLY A 112 0.61 -4.47 0.55
N PRO A 113 1.12 -3.61 -0.36
CA PRO A 113 0.34 -3.09 -1.50
C PRO A 113 -0.13 -4.22 -2.43
N SER A 114 0.66 -5.29 -2.55
CA SER A 114 0.30 -6.43 -3.41
C SER A 114 -0.91 -7.19 -2.87
N GLY A 115 -1.19 -7.09 -1.57
CA GLY A 115 -2.40 -7.64 -0.96
C GLY A 115 -3.69 -6.98 -1.44
N ILE A 116 -3.64 -5.68 -1.78
CA ILE A 116 -4.79 -4.95 -2.34
C ILE A 116 -5.09 -5.47 -3.74
N ILE A 117 -4.07 -5.56 -4.61
CA ILE A 117 -4.22 -6.14 -5.95
C ILE A 117 -4.68 -7.59 -5.86
N LEU A 118 -4.11 -8.38 -4.96
CA LEU A 118 -4.52 -9.76 -4.73
C LEU A 118 -6.01 -9.85 -4.34
N GLY A 119 -6.47 -8.98 -3.45
CA GLY A 119 -7.87 -8.91 -3.05
C GLY A 119 -8.78 -8.63 -4.25
N VAL A 120 -8.45 -7.64 -5.07
CA VAL A 120 -9.25 -7.29 -6.25
C VAL A 120 -9.23 -8.41 -7.30
N THR A 121 -8.06 -8.97 -7.60
CA THR A 121 -7.88 -10.03 -8.62
C THR A 121 -8.46 -11.38 -8.22
N LEU A 122 -8.72 -11.63 -6.93
CA LEU A 122 -9.47 -12.80 -6.46
C LEU A 122 -10.99 -12.58 -6.43
N GLY A 123 -11.46 -11.33 -6.58
CA GLY A 123 -12.84 -10.95 -6.30
C GLY A 123 -13.15 -10.92 -4.79
N ALA A 124 -12.12 -10.71 -3.97
CA ALA A 124 -12.20 -10.62 -2.51
C ALA A 124 -12.24 -9.18 -1.98
N ALA A 125 -11.89 -8.18 -2.79
CA ALA A 125 -11.94 -6.78 -2.42
C ALA A 125 -12.61 -5.99 -3.55
N HIS A 126 -13.58 -5.14 -3.20
CA HIS A 126 -14.46 -4.45 -4.16
C HIS A 126 -14.61 -2.96 -3.87
N THR A 127 -14.11 -2.48 -2.74
CA THR A 127 -14.15 -1.06 -2.42
C THR A 127 -12.85 -0.67 -1.72
N ILE A 128 -12.39 0.56 -1.96
CA ILE A 128 -11.24 1.16 -1.29
C ILE A 128 -11.55 2.63 -0.98
N LEU A 129 -11.15 3.08 0.21
CA LEU A 129 -11.22 4.49 0.60
C LEU A 129 -10.01 5.20 0.00
N ALA A 130 -10.19 5.85 -1.14
CA ALA A 130 -9.12 6.49 -1.89
C ALA A 130 -9.65 7.66 -2.71
N ARG A 131 -8.77 8.61 -2.94
CA ARG A 131 -8.98 9.76 -3.81
C ARG A 131 -8.33 9.49 -5.17
N ASN A 132 -9.08 9.71 -6.25
CA ASN A 132 -8.60 9.41 -7.61
C ASN A 132 -7.50 10.36 -8.10
N ASP A 133 -7.40 11.55 -7.50
CA ASP A 133 -6.43 12.59 -7.85
C ASP A 133 -5.09 12.48 -7.11
N ILE A 134 -4.95 11.53 -6.18
CA ILE A 134 -3.72 11.30 -5.40
C ILE A 134 -2.66 10.65 -6.27
N ASN A 135 -1.42 11.15 -6.18
CA ASN A 135 -0.28 10.58 -6.86
C ASN A 135 0.23 9.34 -6.12
N LEU A 136 0.41 8.26 -6.88
CA LEU A 136 0.93 7.00 -6.37
C LEU A 136 2.43 6.90 -6.58
N ASP A 137 3.20 6.95 -5.49
CA ASP A 137 4.63 6.66 -5.51
C ASP A 137 4.91 5.15 -5.38
N PHE A 138 4.36 4.36 -6.31
CA PHE A 138 4.73 2.95 -6.46
C PHE A 138 6.04 2.85 -7.25
N ILE A 139 7.09 2.31 -6.61
CA ILE A 139 8.43 2.24 -7.21
C ILE A 139 8.88 0.78 -7.38
N PRO A 140 9.51 0.42 -8.51
CA PRO A 140 10.04 -0.92 -8.72
C PRO A 140 11.21 -1.23 -7.78
N VAL A 141 11.24 -2.45 -7.23
CA VAL A 141 12.30 -2.90 -6.31
C VAL A 141 13.70 -2.91 -6.96
N ASP A 142 13.79 -3.20 -8.25
CA ASP A 142 15.05 -3.21 -8.99
C ASP A 142 15.67 -1.83 -9.11
N ILE A 143 14.86 -0.79 -9.32
CA ILE A 143 15.35 0.60 -9.36
C ILE A 143 15.82 1.04 -7.97
N VAL A 144 15.10 0.64 -6.91
CA VAL A 144 15.54 0.91 -5.53
C VAL A 144 16.88 0.25 -5.24
N ASN A 145 17.06 -1.00 -5.68
CA ASN A 145 18.33 -1.72 -5.52
C ASN A 145 19.47 -1.03 -6.29
N ASN A 146 19.22 -0.57 -7.52
CA ASN A 146 20.19 0.20 -8.28
C ASN A 146 20.58 1.49 -7.56
N VAL A 147 19.60 2.24 -7.04
CA VAL A 147 19.89 3.45 -6.24
C VAL A 147 20.75 3.12 -5.03
N ILE A 148 20.45 2.04 -4.30
CA ILE A 148 21.25 1.62 -3.12
C ILE A 148 22.70 1.33 -3.52
N ILE A 149 22.91 0.58 -4.62
CA ILE A 149 24.25 0.23 -5.10
C ILE A 149 25.03 1.48 -5.51
N VAL A 150 24.42 2.34 -6.31
CA VAL A 150 25.06 3.57 -6.80
C VAL A 150 25.29 4.56 -5.66
N ALA A 151 24.35 4.69 -4.72
CA ALA A 151 24.50 5.54 -3.55
C ALA A 151 25.67 5.09 -2.67
N ALA A 152 25.89 3.78 -2.50
CA ALA A 152 27.05 3.26 -1.78
C ALA A 152 28.37 3.66 -2.46
N TYR A 153 28.43 3.53 -3.79
CA TYR A 153 29.59 3.93 -4.58
C TYR A 153 29.89 5.43 -4.49
N GLU A 154 28.87 6.26 -4.70
CA GLU A 154 28.97 7.72 -4.63
C GLU A 154 29.40 8.17 -3.23
N THR A 155 28.85 7.54 -2.18
CA THR A 155 29.18 7.83 -0.79
C THR A 155 30.64 7.54 -0.48
N ARG A 156 31.17 6.39 -0.95
CA ARG A 156 32.59 6.08 -0.83
C ARG A 156 33.46 7.14 -1.50
N ASN A 157 33.10 7.56 -2.70
CA ASN A 157 33.89 8.55 -3.45
C ASN A 157 33.89 9.92 -2.77
N LYS A 158 32.71 10.38 -2.32
CA LYS A 158 32.57 11.62 -1.52
C LYS A 158 33.42 11.55 -0.25
N TYR A 159 33.38 10.42 0.45
CA TYR A 159 34.15 10.21 1.67
C TYR A 159 35.67 10.30 1.44
N ILE A 160 36.19 9.63 0.41
CA ILE A 160 37.62 9.70 0.04
C ILE A 160 38.01 11.14 -0.35
N ALA A 161 37.10 11.89 -0.95
CA ALA A 161 37.29 13.30 -1.28
C ALA A 161 37.13 14.26 -0.09
N GLY A 162 37.00 13.75 1.15
CA GLY A 162 36.85 14.55 2.36
C GLY A 162 35.46 15.15 2.58
N LYS A 163 34.46 14.79 1.77
CA LYS A 163 33.07 15.25 1.92
C LYS A 163 32.31 14.29 2.84
N GLN A 164 32.34 14.58 4.14
CA GLN A 164 31.77 13.70 5.19
C GLN A 164 30.28 13.95 5.50
N MET A 165 29.60 14.82 4.73
CA MET A 165 28.18 15.07 4.94
C MET A 165 27.31 13.90 4.44
N ILE A 166 26.42 13.41 5.32
CA ILE A 166 25.48 12.35 4.98
C ILE A 166 24.52 12.85 3.88
N THR A 167 24.60 12.24 2.70
CA THR A 167 23.66 12.53 1.61
C THR A 167 22.41 11.68 1.75
N ILE A 168 21.24 12.28 1.49
CA ILE A 168 19.95 11.59 1.46
C ILE A 168 19.48 11.50 0.01
N TYR A 169 19.18 10.29 -0.45
CA TYR A 169 18.68 10.00 -1.80
C TYR A 169 17.23 9.53 -1.71
N THR A 170 16.28 10.34 -2.16
CA THR A 170 14.86 9.98 -2.20
C THR A 170 14.48 9.33 -3.53
N VAL A 171 13.71 8.25 -3.48
CA VAL A 171 13.30 7.48 -4.66
C VAL A 171 11.78 7.50 -4.75
N THR A 172 11.24 8.40 -5.56
CA THR A 172 9.80 8.71 -5.72
C THR A 172 9.46 8.99 -7.18
N LYS A 173 8.17 8.98 -7.55
CA LYS A 173 7.71 9.30 -8.91
C LYS A 173 7.33 10.78 -9.07
N SER A 174 7.94 11.68 -8.29
CA SER A 174 7.64 13.12 -8.29
C SER A 174 7.74 13.77 -9.69
N ARG A 175 8.66 13.31 -10.54
CA ARG A 175 8.87 13.80 -11.91
C ARG A 175 7.94 13.18 -12.96
N THR A 176 7.28 12.07 -12.65
CA THR A 176 6.34 11.38 -13.54
C THR A 176 5.09 10.95 -12.76
N PRO A 177 4.21 11.91 -12.41
CA PRO A 177 3.05 11.63 -11.58
C PRO A 177 2.13 10.58 -12.22
N PHE A 178 1.66 9.64 -11.40
CA PHE A 178 0.73 8.59 -11.80
C PHE A 178 -0.38 8.53 -10.77
N ASN A 179 -1.55 9.08 -11.10
CA ASN A 179 -2.63 9.20 -10.13
C ASN A 179 -3.42 7.90 -9.93
N PHE A 180 -4.09 7.81 -8.78
CA PHE A 180 -4.87 6.64 -8.37
C PHE A 180 -5.99 6.28 -9.36
N GLY A 181 -6.63 7.28 -9.96
CA GLY A 181 -7.65 7.07 -10.98
C GLY A 181 -7.10 6.33 -12.20
N VAL A 182 -5.95 6.75 -12.73
CA VAL A 182 -5.27 6.09 -13.86
C VAL A 182 -4.82 4.67 -13.48
N PHE A 183 -4.36 4.45 -12.24
CA PHE A 183 -4.07 3.12 -11.72
C PHE A 183 -5.30 2.21 -11.77
N CYS A 184 -6.44 2.65 -11.23
CA CYS A 184 -7.70 1.90 -11.25
C CYS A 184 -8.17 1.62 -12.68
N ASP A 185 -8.10 2.61 -13.57
CA ASP A 185 -8.45 2.46 -14.98
C ASP A 185 -7.57 1.42 -15.69
N THR A 186 -6.27 1.39 -15.38
CA THR A 186 -5.32 0.43 -15.93
C THR A 186 -5.61 -0.99 -15.43
N LEU A 187 -5.92 -1.12 -14.13
CA LEU A 187 -6.36 -2.41 -13.57
C LEU A 187 -7.63 -2.92 -14.27
N ASP A 188 -8.58 -2.02 -14.53
CA ASP A 188 -9.87 -2.33 -15.14
C ASP A 188 -9.77 -2.65 -16.64
N LYS A 189 -8.88 -2.00 -17.39
CA LYS A 189 -8.81 -2.17 -18.86
C LYS A 189 -7.76 -3.18 -19.29
N GLU A 190 -6.58 -3.15 -18.67
CA GLU A 190 -5.41 -3.89 -19.12
C GLU A 190 -5.16 -5.11 -18.23
N ALA A 191 -5.11 -4.92 -16.91
CA ALA A 191 -4.75 -5.97 -15.97
C ALA A 191 -5.83 -7.05 -15.81
N ARG A 192 -7.08 -6.78 -16.24
CA ARG A 192 -8.11 -7.82 -16.38
C ARG A 192 -7.70 -8.99 -17.27
N ASN A 193 -6.75 -8.79 -18.18
CA ASN A 193 -6.26 -9.86 -19.03
C ASN A 193 -5.35 -10.86 -18.27
N VAL A 194 -4.83 -10.50 -17.10
CA VAL A 194 -3.94 -11.36 -16.27
C VAL A 194 -4.62 -11.84 -14.99
N VAL A 195 -5.95 -11.89 -14.98
CA VAL A 195 -6.75 -12.41 -13.86
C VAL A 195 -6.42 -13.86 -13.54
N THR A 196 -6.41 -14.16 -12.23
CA THR A 196 -6.14 -15.51 -11.73
C THR A 196 -7.32 -16.45 -11.96
N CYS A 197 -7.02 -17.72 -12.28
CA CYS A 197 -8.03 -18.78 -12.33
C CYS A 197 -8.62 -19.09 -10.94
N LYS A 198 -7.96 -18.66 -9.86
CA LYS A 198 -8.37 -18.87 -8.47
C LYS A 198 -9.37 -17.83 -7.96
N ALA A 199 -9.73 -16.85 -8.77
CA ALA A 199 -10.79 -15.89 -8.43
C ALA A 199 -12.11 -16.63 -8.13
N PHE A 200 -12.78 -16.23 -7.06
CA PHE A 200 -14.04 -16.86 -6.62
C PHE A 200 -15.26 -15.98 -6.85
N TRP A 201 -15.05 -14.70 -7.18
CA TRP A 201 -16.10 -13.77 -7.55
C TRP A 201 -15.67 -12.87 -8.71
N TYR A 202 -16.61 -12.10 -9.25
CA TYR A 202 -16.31 -11.15 -10.32
C TYR A 202 -15.33 -10.10 -9.83
N CYS A 203 -14.20 -9.93 -10.50
CA CYS A 203 -13.20 -8.95 -10.12
C CYS A 203 -13.67 -7.54 -10.53
N PHE A 204 -13.90 -6.66 -9.57
CA PHE A 204 -14.16 -5.23 -9.80
C PHE A 204 -13.81 -4.45 -8.54
N GLY A 205 -13.60 -3.15 -8.66
CA GLY A 205 -13.28 -2.26 -7.55
C GLY A 205 -13.96 -0.91 -7.70
N ILE A 206 -14.38 -0.34 -6.57
CA ILE A 206 -14.94 0.99 -6.45
C ILE A 206 -14.03 1.81 -5.54
N ALA A 207 -13.43 2.86 -6.07
CA ALA A 207 -12.71 3.84 -5.28
C ALA A 207 -13.67 4.96 -4.86
N THR A 208 -13.67 5.34 -3.59
CA THR A 208 -14.46 6.47 -3.09
C THR A 208 -13.68 7.23 -2.03
N PRO A 209 -13.69 8.57 -2.04
CA PRO A 209 -13.08 9.37 -0.98
C PRO A 209 -14.03 9.56 0.22
N ASN A 210 -15.32 9.21 0.06
CA ASN A 210 -16.31 9.41 1.11
C ASN A 210 -16.33 8.20 2.06
N ARG A 211 -15.95 8.44 3.32
CA ARG A 211 -15.85 7.40 4.36
C ARG A 211 -17.18 6.71 4.65
N LEU A 212 -18.31 7.43 4.61
CA LEU A 212 -19.64 6.84 4.82
C LEU A 212 -19.99 5.90 3.66
N ILE A 213 -19.76 6.34 2.42
CA ILE A 213 -19.98 5.49 1.24
C ILE A 213 -19.08 4.26 1.30
N TYR A 214 -17.80 4.43 1.64
CA TYR A 214 -16.86 3.31 1.81
C TYR A 214 -17.35 2.30 2.87
N GLN A 215 -17.81 2.78 4.03
CA GLN A 215 -18.35 1.91 5.09
C GLN A 215 -19.60 1.17 4.64
N LEU A 216 -20.54 1.85 3.97
CA LEU A 216 -21.75 1.23 3.40
C LEU A 216 -21.39 0.16 2.37
N LEU A 217 -20.50 0.48 1.42
CA LEU A 217 -20.02 -0.47 0.42
C LEU A 217 -19.29 -1.66 1.06
N THR A 218 -18.50 -1.43 2.11
CA THR A 218 -17.81 -2.51 2.84
C THR A 218 -18.82 -3.46 3.49
N TRP A 219 -19.90 -2.96 4.10
CA TRP A 219 -20.93 -3.84 4.64
C TRP A 219 -21.68 -4.63 3.56
N ILE A 220 -22.12 -3.95 2.50
CA ILE A 220 -22.93 -4.52 1.42
C ILE A 220 -22.12 -5.50 0.55
N LEU A 221 -20.88 -5.16 0.21
CA LEU A 221 -20.07 -5.96 -0.71
C LEU A 221 -19.23 -7.03 -0.01
N HIS A 222 -18.94 -6.88 1.29
CA HIS A 222 -17.99 -7.75 2.01
C HIS A 222 -18.61 -8.45 3.21
N TYR A 223 -18.97 -7.72 4.28
CA TYR A 223 -19.31 -8.35 5.56
C TYR A 223 -20.66 -9.08 5.56
N ILE A 224 -21.72 -8.50 4.99
CA ILE A 224 -23.03 -9.17 4.94
C ILE A 224 -22.94 -10.46 4.10
N PRO A 225 -22.38 -10.44 2.87
CA PRO A 225 -22.17 -11.68 2.10
C PRO A 225 -21.34 -12.71 2.87
N ALA A 226 -20.28 -12.28 3.57
CA ALA A 226 -19.46 -13.18 4.37
C ALA A 226 -20.22 -13.87 5.49
N ILE A 227 -21.06 -13.14 6.24
CA ILE A 227 -21.88 -13.69 7.32
C ILE A 227 -22.84 -14.74 6.77
N ILE A 228 -23.48 -14.47 5.63
CA ILE A 228 -24.39 -15.40 4.98
C ILE A 228 -23.64 -16.69 4.56
N VAL A 229 -22.53 -16.54 3.84
CA VAL A 229 -21.75 -17.67 3.34
C VAL A 229 -21.14 -18.49 4.48
N ASP A 230 -20.57 -17.84 5.49
CA ASP A 230 -19.99 -18.52 6.66
C ASP A 230 -21.07 -19.20 7.51
N GLY A 231 -22.27 -18.61 7.60
CA GLY A 231 -23.43 -19.23 8.24
C GLY A 231 -23.86 -20.51 7.51
N CYS A 232 -24.00 -20.45 6.18
CA CYS A 232 -24.27 -21.65 5.36
C CYS A 232 -23.18 -22.70 5.52
N CYS A 233 -21.90 -22.32 5.46
CA CYS A 233 -20.78 -23.23 5.70
C CYS A 233 -20.94 -23.96 7.03
N THR A 234 -21.22 -23.22 8.11
CA THR A 234 -21.39 -23.79 9.45
C THR A 234 -22.57 -24.78 9.50
N LEU A 235 -23.70 -24.46 8.87
CA LEU A 235 -24.87 -25.35 8.79
C LEU A 235 -24.57 -26.65 8.03
N PHE A 236 -23.69 -26.61 7.03
CA PHE A 236 -23.27 -27.79 6.26
C PHE A 236 -21.98 -28.44 6.80
N GLY A 237 -21.57 -28.12 8.04
CA GLY A 237 -20.38 -28.70 8.68
C GLY A 237 -19.04 -28.25 8.07
N GLN A 238 -19.05 -27.21 7.23
CA GLN A 238 -17.86 -26.59 6.64
C GLN A 238 -17.30 -25.47 7.53
N LYS A 239 -15.99 -25.26 7.47
CA LYS A 239 -15.32 -24.22 8.26
C LYS A 239 -15.59 -22.82 7.69
N PRO A 240 -16.12 -21.86 8.48
CA PRO A 240 -16.27 -20.47 8.04
C PRO A 240 -14.92 -19.77 7.87
N ARG A 241 -14.77 -18.96 6.82
CA ARG A 241 -13.48 -18.33 6.44
C ARG A 241 -13.63 -16.90 5.91
N PHE A 242 -14.79 -16.52 5.37
CA PHE A 242 -14.95 -15.24 4.67
C PHE A 242 -14.91 -14.05 5.63
N PHE A 243 -15.50 -14.16 6.82
CA PHE A 243 -15.45 -13.07 7.80
C PHE A 243 -13.99 -12.74 8.21
N LYS A 244 -13.17 -13.78 8.41
CA LYS A 244 -11.73 -13.64 8.69
C LYS A 244 -10.97 -13.03 7.51
N LEU A 245 -11.32 -13.43 6.28
CA LEU A 245 -10.74 -12.86 5.06
C LEU A 245 -11.00 -11.36 4.98
N TYR A 246 -12.24 -10.91 5.17
CA TYR A 246 -12.57 -9.48 5.05
C TYR A 246 -12.02 -8.63 6.18
N ARG A 247 -11.86 -9.17 7.40
CA ARG A 247 -11.09 -8.49 8.45
C ARG A 247 -9.65 -8.20 8.00
N LYS A 248 -9.01 -9.15 7.30
CA LYS A 248 -7.66 -8.97 6.76
C LYS A 248 -7.63 -7.95 5.62
N VAL A 249 -8.60 -8.01 4.70
CA VAL A 249 -8.75 -7.02 3.61
C VAL A 249 -8.87 -5.61 4.21
N TYR A 250 -9.77 -5.42 5.17
CA TYR A 250 -9.97 -4.13 5.85
C TYR A 250 -8.69 -3.65 6.55
N SER A 251 -8.00 -4.54 7.28
CA SER A 251 -6.75 -4.21 7.96
C SER A 251 -5.65 -3.73 6.99
N ILE A 252 -5.53 -4.33 5.82
CA ILE A 252 -4.57 -3.87 4.80
C ILE A 252 -5.04 -2.52 4.26
N SER A 253 -6.31 -2.39 3.84
CA SER A 253 -6.86 -1.14 3.31
C SER A 253 -6.70 0.05 4.26
N SER A 254 -6.91 -0.14 5.58
CA SER A 254 -6.75 0.94 6.56
C SER A 254 -5.30 1.43 6.70
N VAL A 255 -4.30 0.57 6.48
CA VAL A 255 -2.89 0.98 6.50
C VAL A 255 -2.57 1.86 5.29
N PHE A 256 -3.22 1.60 4.15
CA PHE A 256 -3.01 2.38 2.92
C PHE A 256 -3.87 3.64 2.82
N GLU A 257 -4.91 3.79 3.63
CA GLU A 257 -5.80 4.96 3.64
C GLU A 257 -5.01 6.28 3.73
N TYR A 258 -3.98 6.33 4.57
CA TYR A 258 -3.13 7.51 4.74
C TYR A 258 -2.42 7.92 3.43
N PHE A 259 -1.92 6.95 2.66
CA PHE A 259 -1.15 7.19 1.44
C PHE A 259 -2.03 7.31 0.19
N THR A 260 -3.28 6.86 0.26
CA THR A 260 -4.24 6.88 -0.87
C THR A 260 -5.22 8.05 -0.82
N ASN A 261 -5.12 8.90 0.21
CA ASN A 261 -5.98 10.08 0.39
C ASN A 261 -5.20 11.37 0.63
N ASN A 262 -3.88 11.32 0.71
CA ASN A 262 -3.03 12.48 0.96
C ASN A 262 -1.80 12.45 0.04
N ASP A 263 -1.33 13.64 -0.33
CA ASP A 263 -0.18 13.85 -1.21
C ASP A 263 0.92 14.65 -0.51
N TRP A 264 2.15 14.47 -1.00
CA TRP A 264 3.33 15.24 -0.64
C TRP A 264 4.15 15.54 -1.89
N ILE A 265 4.92 16.64 -1.84
CA ILE A 265 5.80 17.03 -2.94
C ILE A 265 7.21 16.56 -2.58
N PHE A 266 7.55 15.33 -2.96
CA PHE A 266 8.87 14.76 -2.71
C PHE A 266 9.92 15.38 -3.64
N GLN A 267 11.06 15.77 -3.07
CA GLN A 267 12.24 16.19 -3.82
C GLN A 267 13.17 14.98 -4.03
N ASP A 268 13.69 14.79 -5.25
CA ASP A 268 14.60 13.70 -5.63
C ASP A 268 15.90 14.20 -6.30
N ALA A 269 16.28 15.46 -6.04
CA ALA A 269 17.37 16.14 -6.72
C ALA A 269 18.73 15.46 -6.51
N ASN A 270 19.02 14.95 -5.32
CA ASN A 270 20.25 14.21 -5.02
C ASN A 270 20.29 12.88 -5.80
N THR A 271 19.16 12.15 -5.86
CA THR A 271 19.05 10.90 -6.63
C THR A 271 19.26 11.15 -8.12
N LEU A 272 18.62 12.20 -8.67
CA LEU A 272 18.77 12.57 -10.08
C LEU A 272 20.20 13.02 -10.40
N SER A 273 20.81 13.85 -9.55
CA SER A 273 22.20 14.29 -9.69
C SER A 273 23.17 13.10 -9.69
N MET A 274 23.00 12.17 -8.75
CA MET A 274 23.77 10.94 -8.66
C MET A 274 23.66 10.10 -9.94
N TYR A 275 22.44 9.88 -10.44
CA TYR A 275 22.23 9.16 -11.69
C TYR A 275 22.87 9.88 -12.89
N ASN A 276 22.74 11.20 -12.98
CA ASN A 276 23.27 11.97 -14.09
C ASN A 276 24.80 11.92 -14.19
N ASN A 277 25.49 11.79 -13.06
CA ASN A 277 26.95 11.69 -12.98
C ASN A 277 27.50 10.30 -13.38
N LEU A 278 26.64 9.30 -13.57
CA LEU A 278 27.05 7.99 -14.04
C LEU A 278 27.51 8.03 -15.51
N SER A 279 28.45 7.15 -15.84
CA SER A 279 28.82 6.88 -17.23
C SER A 279 27.62 6.33 -18.01
N GLN A 280 27.63 6.45 -19.34
CA GLN A 280 26.54 5.92 -20.16
C GLN A 280 26.38 4.40 -19.99
N THR A 281 27.49 3.67 -19.82
CA THR A 281 27.48 2.23 -19.54
C THR A 281 26.83 1.92 -18.19
N ASP A 282 27.18 2.67 -17.14
CA ASP A 282 26.61 2.46 -15.80
C ASP A 282 25.13 2.84 -15.74
N LYS A 283 24.67 3.84 -16.50
CA LYS A 283 23.25 4.17 -16.61
C LYS A 283 22.42 3.04 -17.21
N LEU A 284 23.00 2.26 -18.14
CA LEU A 284 22.34 1.11 -18.75
C LEU A 284 22.25 -0.08 -17.79
N ILE A 285 23.25 -0.27 -16.92
CA ILE A 285 23.30 -1.36 -15.94
C ILE A 285 22.48 -0.99 -14.69
N TYR A 286 22.71 0.19 -14.15
CA TYR A 286 22.13 0.70 -12.91
C TYR A 286 21.17 1.86 -13.21
N ASN A 287 20.04 1.53 -13.83
CA ASN A 287 18.99 2.51 -14.03
C ASN A 287 18.41 2.96 -12.68
N CYS A 288 18.62 4.22 -12.33
CA CYS A 288 18.12 4.86 -11.11
C CYS A 288 17.02 5.90 -11.40
N ASP A 289 16.64 6.11 -12.66
CA ASP A 289 15.71 7.16 -13.06
C ASP A 289 14.29 6.63 -13.24
N LEU A 290 13.41 7.00 -12.30
CA LEU A 290 12.00 6.63 -12.35
C LEU A 290 11.23 7.25 -13.53
N ALA A 291 11.78 8.26 -14.21
CA ALA A 291 11.17 8.78 -15.44
C ALA A 291 11.17 7.77 -16.58
N THR A 292 11.99 6.72 -16.49
CA THR A 292 12.04 5.61 -17.45
C THR A 292 10.95 4.55 -17.22
N VAL A 293 10.12 4.71 -16.18
CA VAL A 293 9.12 3.72 -15.76
C VAL A 293 7.71 4.20 -16.08
N ASP A 294 7.10 3.58 -17.09
CA ASP A 294 5.69 3.80 -17.38
C ASP A 294 4.79 3.23 -16.28
N GLY A 295 3.86 4.04 -15.78
CA GLY A 295 2.97 3.66 -14.69
C GLY A 295 1.95 2.59 -15.09
N ARG A 296 1.49 2.58 -16.35
CA ARG A 296 0.51 1.60 -16.83
C ARG A 296 1.17 0.24 -17.03
N GLU A 297 2.32 0.22 -17.68
CA GLU A 297 3.14 -0.97 -17.86
C GLU A 297 3.53 -1.57 -16.50
N LEU A 298 4.00 -0.75 -15.57
CA LEU A 298 4.32 -1.20 -14.21
C LEU A 298 3.09 -1.80 -13.51
N THR A 299 1.91 -1.20 -13.66
CA THR A 299 0.65 -1.74 -13.08
C THR A 299 0.31 -3.11 -13.67
N TYR A 300 0.45 -3.27 -14.99
CA TYR A 300 0.22 -4.56 -15.66
C TYR A 300 1.22 -5.63 -15.21
N ILE A 301 2.52 -5.31 -15.24
CA ILE A 301 3.61 -6.19 -14.84
C ILE A 301 3.46 -6.60 -13.37
N TRP A 302 3.09 -5.66 -12.50
CA TRP A 302 2.87 -5.93 -11.09
C TRP A 302 1.69 -6.86 -10.86
N THR A 303 0.55 -6.62 -11.54
CA THR A 303 -0.62 -7.51 -11.43
C THR A 303 -0.30 -8.91 -11.93
N TYR A 304 0.42 -9.03 -13.04
CA TYR A 304 0.95 -10.30 -13.52
C TYR A 304 1.85 -10.95 -12.46
N GLY A 305 2.77 -10.20 -11.88
CA GLY A 305 3.67 -10.64 -10.82
C GLY A 305 2.96 -11.22 -9.60
N VAL A 306 1.88 -10.57 -9.14
CA VAL A 306 1.03 -11.08 -8.05
C VAL A 306 0.46 -12.45 -8.39
N GLY A 307 -0.09 -12.63 -9.60
CA GLY A 307 -0.57 -13.94 -10.07
C GLY A 307 0.54 -14.99 -10.09
N ARG A 308 1.71 -14.64 -10.61
CA ARG A 308 2.83 -15.58 -10.81
C ARG A 308 3.48 -16.00 -9.50
N PHE A 309 3.88 -15.04 -8.68
CA PHE A 309 4.77 -15.29 -7.53
C PHE A 309 4.01 -15.46 -6.21
N ILE A 310 2.87 -14.81 -6.05
CA ILE A 310 2.05 -14.89 -4.82
C ILE A 310 0.99 -15.97 -4.98
N VAL A 311 0.16 -15.87 -6.01
CA VAL A 311 -0.94 -16.82 -6.23
C VAL A 311 -0.42 -18.16 -6.75
N LYS A 312 0.70 -18.15 -7.48
CA LYS A 312 1.25 -19.32 -8.20
C LYS A 312 0.27 -19.82 -9.25
N ASP A 313 -0.13 -18.93 -10.14
CA ASP A 313 -0.98 -19.25 -11.28
C ASP A 313 -0.24 -20.07 -12.34
N ASP A 314 -0.97 -21.00 -12.94
CA ASP A 314 -0.58 -21.67 -14.18
C ASP A 314 -1.11 -20.87 -15.38
N TYR A 315 -0.20 -20.17 -16.05
CA TYR A 315 -0.56 -19.29 -17.17
C TYR A 315 -1.03 -20.04 -18.43
N SER A 316 -0.83 -21.36 -18.51
CA SER A 316 -1.45 -22.15 -19.58
C SER A 316 -2.98 -22.07 -19.53
N GLN A 317 -3.55 -21.79 -18.35
CA GLN A 317 -4.99 -21.70 -18.10
C GLN A 317 -5.57 -20.30 -18.29
N ARG A 318 -4.85 -19.36 -18.90
CA ARG A 318 -5.29 -17.96 -19.04
C ARG A 318 -6.64 -17.82 -19.76
N LYS A 319 -6.86 -18.58 -20.84
CA LYS A 319 -8.15 -18.59 -21.56
C LYS A 319 -9.30 -19.06 -20.66
N TYR A 320 -9.04 -20.04 -19.80
CA TYR A 320 -10.00 -20.51 -18.81
C TYR A 320 -10.28 -19.43 -17.76
N ALA A 321 -9.25 -18.77 -17.23
CA ALA A 321 -9.42 -17.70 -16.24
C ALA A 321 -10.29 -16.55 -16.78
N ILE A 322 -10.09 -16.12 -18.02
CA ILE A 322 -10.91 -15.10 -18.69
C ILE A 322 -12.36 -15.58 -18.85
N ARG A 323 -12.57 -16.80 -19.34
CA ARG A 323 -13.93 -17.38 -19.47
C ARG A 323 -14.64 -17.47 -18.11
N LYS A 324 -13.92 -17.90 -17.07
CA LYS A 324 -14.44 -17.96 -15.70
C LYS A 324 -14.85 -16.58 -15.20
N GLN A 325 -14.04 -15.53 -15.45
CA GLN A 325 -14.41 -14.16 -15.10
C GLN A 325 -15.67 -13.68 -15.83
N ASN A 326 -15.87 -14.05 -17.09
CA ASN A 326 -17.11 -13.71 -17.81
C ASN A 326 -18.33 -14.42 -17.19
N ILE A 327 -18.20 -15.67 -16.77
CA ILE A 327 -19.27 -16.39 -16.05
C ILE A 327 -19.55 -15.73 -14.70
N LEU A 328 -18.50 -15.41 -13.93
CA LEU A 328 -18.63 -14.73 -12.65
C LEU A 328 -19.25 -13.34 -12.80
N LYS A 329 -18.95 -12.62 -13.89
CA LYS A 329 -19.59 -11.35 -14.25
C LYS A 329 -21.10 -11.52 -14.43
N ILE A 330 -21.53 -12.50 -15.24
CA ILE A 330 -22.96 -12.78 -15.44
C ILE A 330 -23.62 -13.14 -14.09
N ALA A 331 -22.99 -14.03 -13.32
CA ALA A 331 -23.48 -14.41 -11.99
C ALA A 331 -23.62 -13.18 -11.08
N HIS A 332 -22.65 -12.27 -11.08
CA HIS A 332 -22.72 -11.03 -10.32
C HIS A 332 -23.93 -10.16 -10.73
N PHE A 333 -24.13 -9.92 -12.02
CA PHE A 333 -25.25 -9.12 -12.50
C PHE A 333 -26.64 -9.75 -12.29
N VAL A 334 -26.71 -11.05 -12.02
CA VAL A 334 -27.98 -11.74 -11.67
C VAL A 334 -28.17 -11.81 -10.16
N VAL A 335 -27.17 -12.29 -9.42
CA VAL A 335 -27.26 -12.54 -7.97
C VAL A 335 -27.26 -11.25 -7.17
N PHE A 336 -26.46 -10.26 -7.57
CA PHE A 336 -26.29 -9.03 -6.79
C PHE A 336 -27.58 -8.18 -6.72
N PRO A 337 -28.35 -7.97 -7.81
CA PRO A 337 -29.65 -7.29 -7.70
C PRO A 337 -30.66 -8.04 -6.83
N LEU A 338 -30.71 -9.38 -6.92
CA LEU A 338 -31.57 -10.19 -6.06
C LEU A 338 -31.19 -10.06 -4.58
N TYR A 339 -29.89 -10.06 -4.30
CA TYR A 339 -29.34 -9.81 -2.97
C TYR A 339 -29.73 -8.42 -2.44
N LEU A 340 -29.56 -7.36 -3.24
CA LEU A 340 -29.96 -6.00 -2.87
C LEU A 340 -31.47 -5.89 -2.64
N TYR A 341 -32.28 -6.54 -3.47
CA TYR A 341 -33.73 -6.59 -3.30
C TYR A 341 -34.13 -7.28 -1.99
N ALA A 342 -33.47 -8.39 -1.64
CA ALA A 342 -33.69 -9.10 -0.39
C ALA A 342 -33.33 -8.20 0.82
N LEU A 343 -32.18 -7.52 0.78
CA LEU A 343 -31.81 -6.56 1.82
C LEU A 343 -32.84 -5.43 1.97
N PHE A 344 -33.30 -4.87 0.84
CA PHE A 344 -34.34 -3.84 0.84
C PHE A 344 -35.64 -4.35 1.48
N LYS A 345 -36.09 -5.56 1.15
CA LYS A 345 -37.28 -6.17 1.75
C LYS A 345 -37.12 -6.37 3.26
N ILE A 346 -35.96 -6.86 3.71
CA ILE A 346 -35.66 -7.00 5.14
C ILE A 346 -35.71 -5.65 5.85
N ALA A 347 -35.09 -4.62 5.27
CA ALA A 347 -35.11 -3.27 5.81
C ALA A 347 -36.54 -2.70 5.92
N LEU A 348 -37.39 -2.92 4.92
CA LEU A 348 -38.80 -2.54 4.96
C LEU A 348 -39.57 -3.27 6.08
N ILE A 349 -39.36 -4.58 6.24
CA ILE A 349 -40.01 -5.37 7.30
C ILE A 349 -39.61 -4.85 8.68
N LEU A 350 -38.30 -4.62 8.90
CA LEU A 350 -37.80 -4.06 10.15
C LEU A 350 -38.37 -2.67 10.41
N PHE A 351 -38.41 -1.80 9.38
CA PHE A 351 -38.99 -0.47 9.49
C PHE A 351 -40.48 -0.50 9.89
N MET A 352 -41.27 -1.37 9.24
CA MET A 352 -42.68 -1.56 9.61
C MET A 352 -42.81 -2.05 11.06
N PHE A 353 -42.02 -3.05 11.45
CA PHE A 353 -42.03 -3.60 12.81
C PHE A 353 -41.71 -2.54 13.88
N PHE A 354 -40.64 -1.77 13.70
CA PHE A 354 -40.27 -0.70 14.65
C PHE A 354 -41.26 0.44 14.65
N SER A 355 -41.86 0.77 13.49
CA SER A 355 -42.92 1.77 13.41
C SER A 355 -44.15 1.31 14.22
N THR A 356 -44.58 0.06 14.06
CA THR A 356 -45.68 -0.51 14.85
C THR A 356 -45.38 -0.48 16.34
N ILE A 357 -44.17 -0.88 16.77
CA ILE A 357 -43.76 -0.78 18.18
C ILE A 357 -43.81 0.66 18.68
N PHE A 358 -43.29 1.61 17.90
CA PHE A 358 -43.30 3.02 18.26
C PHE A 358 -44.74 3.55 18.42
N PHE A 359 -45.66 3.18 17.52
CA PHE A 359 -47.08 3.53 17.65
C PHE A 359 -47.71 2.90 18.90
N ILE A 360 -47.43 1.64 19.20
CA ILE A 360 -47.92 0.96 20.40
C ILE A 360 -47.40 1.69 21.66
N ILE A 361 -46.09 1.93 21.77
CA ILE A 361 -45.49 2.65 22.90
C ILE A 361 -46.13 4.03 23.04
N LYS A 362 -46.25 4.80 21.95
CA LYS A 362 -46.88 6.12 21.97
C LYS A 362 -48.33 6.07 22.48
N SER A 363 -49.10 5.03 22.14
CA SER A 363 -50.48 4.84 22.61
C SER A 363 -50.62 4.43 24.07
N TYR A 364 -49.53 3.98 24.73
CA TYR A 364 -49.51 3.68 26.17
C TYR A 364 -49.10 4.87 27.05
N PHE A 365 -48.51 5.92 26.46
CA PHE A 365 -48.00 7.11 27.18
C PHE A 365 -48.78 8.39 26.85
N VAL A 366 -49.89 8.28 26.12
CA VAL A 366 -50.91 9.33 25.87
C VAL A 366 -52.24 8.78 26.35
#